data_AF-A0A7K0Q0N9-F1
#
_entry.id   AF-A0A7K0Q0N9-F1
#
_cell.length_a   1.000
_cell.length_b   1.000
_cell.length_c   1.000
_cell.angle_alpha   90.00
_cell.angle_beta   90.00
_cell.angle_gamma   90.00
#
_symmetry.space_group_name_H-M   'P 1'
#
loop_
_entity.id
_entity.type
_entity.pdbx_description
1 polymer ?
#
loop_
_entity_poly.entity_id
_entity_poly.type
_entity_poly.pdbx_seq_one_letter_code
_entity_poly.pdbx_strand_id
1 'polypeptide(L)'
;MHYSAGNPRLMVRVAVPLLRDRAAVARATCPAGGTTLDLTRGAGRTWRGLVDLLLVDLERPDGLAAHPAAAASLRLALVDGLVAGLADPGPEPATPAESVVRRAARLLEEHCAEPLGTPDVAEAVHLSVRALQAGFRTHLGCTPTAYLRRVRLERVRESLSDGSAASVTDAALRWGVPHLGRLAGDYRAAFGESPSDTLRRSR
;
A
#
# COMPACT_ATOMS: atom_id res chain seq x y z
N MET A 1 8.22 10.52 -13.43
CA MET A 1 9.28 9.97 -14.28
C MET A 1 8.72 9.80 -15.69
N HIS A 2 9.32 10.44 -16.71
CA HIS A 2 8.96 10.19 -18.11
C HIS A 2 9.83 9.07 -18.66
N TYR A 3 9.19 8.00 -19.13
CA TYR A 3 9.84 6.79 -19.63
C TYR A 3 10.03 6.92 -21.15
N SER A 4 11.27 6.99 -21.63
CA SER A 4 11.61 7.01 -23.06
C SER A 4 12.11 5.63 -23.54
N ALA A 5 12.12 5.43 -24.86
CA ALA A 5 12.33 4.15 -25.54
C ALA A 5 13.76 3.56 -25.46
N GLY A 6 14.71 4.21 -24.78
CA GLY A 6 16.12 3.82 -24.74
C GLY A 6 16.60 3.10 -23.48
N ASN A 7 15.75 2.92 -22.46
CA ASN A 7 16.20 2.28 -21.22
C ASN A 7 16.13 0.75 -21.32
N PRO A 8 17.21 0.01 -20.99
CA PRO A 8 17.12 -1.45 -20.84
C PRO A 8 16.06 -1.78 -19.78
N ARG A 9 15.10 -2.63 -20.16
CA ARG A 9 13.94 -2.98 -19.33
C ARG A 9 14.14 -4.36 -18.74
N LEU A 10 14.23 -4.46 -17.42
CA LEU A 10 14.01 -5.73 -16.72
C LEU A 10 12.54 -5.84 -16.37
N MET A 11 11.83 -6.74 -17.04
CA MET A 11 10.42 -7.00 -16.75
C MET A 11 10.31 -8.26 -15.88
N VAL A 12 10.21 -8.08 -14.56
CA VAL A 12 9.99 -9.18 -13.63
C VAL A 12 8.49 -9.46 -13.56
N ARG A 13 8.06 -10.57 -14.18
CA ARG A 13 6.66 -11.03 -14.09
C ARG A 13 6.48 -11.86 -12.83
N VAL A 14 5.86 -11.29 -11.81
CA VAL A 14 5.47 -12.01 -10.59
C VAL A 14 4.01 -12.45 -10.70
N ALA A 15 3.74 -13.74 -10.52
CA ALA A 15 2.38 -14.25 -10.51
C ALA A 15 1.61 -13.73 -9.29
N VAL A 16 0.42 -13.18 -9.50
CA VAL A 16 -0.43 -12.65 -8.42
C VAL A 16 -0.71 -13.68 -7.31
N PRO A 17 -0.95 -14.98 -7.59
CA PRO A 17 -1.10 -15.98 -6.53
C PRO A 17 0.14 -16.13 -5.65
N LEU A 18 1.34 -16.06 -6.23
CA LEU A 18 2.61 -16.13 -5.50
C LEU A 18 2.81 -14.92 -4.59
N LEU A 19 2.46 -13.73 -5.09
CA LEU A 19 2.44 -12.51 -4.26
C LEU A 19 1.44 -12.63 -3.13
N ARG A 20 0.23 -13.16 -3.36
CA ARG A 20 -0.78 -13.31 -2.30
C ARG A 20 -0.36 -14.31 -1.22
N ASP A 21 0.24 -15.44 -1.60
CA ASP A 21 0.72 -16.46 -0.68
C ASP A 21 1.83 -15.91 0.24
N ARG A 22 2.79 -15.18 -0.34
CA ARG A 22 3.90 -14.58 0.41
C ARG A 22 3.53 -13.30 1.14
N ALA A 23 2.62 -12.48 0.59
CA ALA A 23 2.09 -11.30 1.27
C ALA A 23 1.12 -11.65 2.40
N ALA A 24 0.52 -12.85 2.41
CA ALA A 24 -0.26 -13.33 3.55
C ALA A 24 0.54 -13.34 4.85
N VAL A 25 1.85 -13.57 4.76
CA VAL A 25 2.82 -13.52 5.87
C VAL A 25 3.17 -12.08 6.25
N ALA A 26 3.06 -11.13 5.32
CA ALA A 26 3.38 -9.71 5.49
C ALA A 26 2.15 -8.82 5.81
N ARG A 27 1.00 -9.41 6.16
CA ARG A 27 -0.33 -8.76 6.31
C ARG A 27 -0.46 -7.68 7.40
N ALA A 28 0.62 -7.15 7.95
CA ALA A 28 0.56 -5.97 8.80
C ALA A 28 1.22 -4.81 8.05
N THR A 29 0.48 -3.73 7.80
CA THR A 29 0.96 -2.43 7.32
C THR A 29 1.29 -2.29 5.81
N CYS A 30 0.30 -2.48 4.94
CA CYS A 30 0.32 -1.75 3.65
C CYS A 30 -0.40 -0.41 3.86
N PRO A 31 0.31 0.73 3.92
CA PRO A 31 -0.35 2.02 3.98
C PRO A 31 -1.10 2.26 2.67
N ALA A 32 -2.30 2.78 2.84
CA ALA A 32 -3.27 3.21 1.85
C ALA A 32 -2.68 3.93 0.60
N GLY A 33 -1.51 4.57 0.69
CA GLY A 33 -0.92 5.41 -0.37
C GLY A 33 -0.23 4.67 -1.52
N GLY A 34 -0.40 3.35 -1.63
CA GLY A 34 0.42 2.50 -2.49
C GLY A 34 1.72 2.11 -1.81
N THR A 35 2.14 0.87 -2.04
CA THR A 35 3.33 0.31 -1.43
C THR A 35 4.55 0.84 -2.16
N THR A 36 5.25 1.80 -1.56
CA THR A 36 6.47 2.37 -2.12
C THR A 36 7.67 1.64 -1.54
N LEU A 37 8.35 0.88 -2.40
CA LEU A 37 9.61 0.24 -2.05
C LEU A 37 10.74 1.27 -2.12
N ASP A 38 11.31 1.62 -0.97
CA ASP A 38 12.49 2.49 -0.94
C ASP A 38 13.75 1.69 -1.28
N LEU A 39 14.21 1.80 -2.53
CA LEU A 39 15.39 1.11 -3.04
C LEU A 39 16.72 1.61 -2.44
N THR A 40 16.69 2.64 -1.59
CA THR A 40 17.89 3.23 -1.00
C THR A 40 18.14 2.79 0.44
N ARG A 41 17.26 2.01 1.08
CA ARG A 41 17.45 1.58 2.47
C ARG A 41 16.81 0.23 2.78
N GLY A 42 17.13 -0.32 3.95
CA GLY A 42 16.51 -1.53 4.49
C GLY A 42 16.51 -2.70 3.50
N ALA A 43 15.41 -3.45 3.49
CA ALA A 43 15.20 -4.56 2.57
C ALA A 43 15.11 -4.12 1.10
N GLY A 44 14.69 -2.88 0.81
CA GLY A 44 14.64 -2.35 -0.55
C GLY A 44 16.02 -2.14 -1.18
N ARG A 45 17.02 -1.71 -0.40
CA ARG A 45 18.44 -1.65 -0.84
C ARG A 45 18.97 -3.05 -1.16
N THR A 46 18.70 -4.03 -0.30
CA THR A 46 19.12 -5.42 -0.51
C THR A 46 18.46 -5.99 -1.76
N TRP A 47 17.17 -5.76 -1.94
CA TRP A 47 16.43 -6.19 -3.14
C TRP A 47 17.00 -5.58 -4.41
N ARG A 48 17.31 -4.27 -4.40
CA ARG A 48 18.00 -3.62 -5.52
C ARG A 48 19.33 -4.30 -5.83
N GLY A 49 20.15 -4.61 -4.81
CA GLY A 49 21.42 -5.31 -4.99
C GLY A 49 21.26 -6.69 -5.63
N LEU A 50 20.21 -7.44 -5.26
CA LEU A 50 19.88 -8.72 -5.91
C LEU A 50 19.50 -8.55 -7.37
N VAL A 51 18.72 -7.51 -7.69
CA VAL A 51 18.36 -7.19 -9.08
C VAL A 51 19.60 -6.79 -9.88
N ASP A 52 20.45 -5.93 -9.33
CA ASP A 52 21.68 -5.49 -9.99
C ASP A 52 22.63 -6.67 -10.24
N LEU A 53 22.75 -7.60 -9.28
CA LEU A 53 23.51 -8.85 -9.46
C LEU A 53 22.92 -9.72 -10.57
N LEU A 54 21.58 -9.89 -10.59
CA LEU A 54 20.92 -10.70 -11.60
C LEU A 54 21.08 -10.11 -13.01
N LEU A 55 21.04 -8.78 -13.13
CA LEU A 55 21.25 -8.09 -14.40
C LEU A 55 22.63 -8.39 -14.99
N VAL A 56 23.68 -8.32 -14.17
CA VAL A 56 25.05 -8.66 -14.59
C VAL A 56 25.17 -10.15 -14.92
N ASP A 57 24.55 -11.02 -14.13
CA ASP A 57 24.62 -12.47 -14.31
C ASP A 57 23.92 -12.95 -15.59
N LEU A 58 22.80 -12.31 -15.96
CA LEU A 58 22.04 -12.61 -17.18
C LEU A 58 22.80 -12.26 -18.47
N GLU A 59 23.77 -11.35 -18.41
CA GLU A 59 24.64 -11.03 -19.55
C GLU A 59 25.74 -12.10 -19.76
N ARG A 60 25.92 -13.03 -18.81
CA ARG A 60 26.95 -14.07 -18.86
C ARG A 60 26.35 -15.40 -19.35
N PRO A 61 26.91 -16.02 -20.41
CA PRO A 61 26.44 -17.32 -20.92
C PRO A 61 26.53 -18.46 -19.89
N ASP A 62 27.45 -18.34 -18.94
CA ASP A 62 27.76 -19.27 -17.85
C ASP A 62 27.35 -18.71 -16.47
N GLY A 63 26.43 -17.75 -16.45
CA GLY A 63 25.89 -17.16 -15.23
C GLY A 63 25.08 -18.15 -14.38
N LEU A 64 24.91 -17.83 -13.10
CA LEU A 64 24.12 -18.62 -12.16
C LEU A 64 22.67 -18.81 -12.64
N ALA A 65 22.09 -17.82 -13.30
CA ALA A 65 20.74 -17.88 -13.86
C ALA A 65 20.58 -18.92 -14.98
N ALA A 66 21.67 -19.36 -15.61
CA ALA A 66 21.64 -20.46 -16.59
C ALA A 66 21.41 -21.83 -15.91
N HIS A 67 21.67 -21.95 -14.62
CA HIS A 67 21.47 -23.18 -13.86
C HIS A 67 20.06 -23.23 -13.22
N PRO A 68 19.21 -24.22 -13.53
CA PRO A 68 17.81 -24.25 -13.08
C PRO A 68 17.62 -24.14 -11.56
N ALA A 69 18.46 -24.81 -10.77
CA ALA A 69 18.39 -24.77 -9.31
C ALA A 69 18.75 -23.40 -8.75
N ALA A 70 19.80 -22.76 -9.29
CA ALA A 70 20.21 -21.43 -8.87
C ALA A 70 19.19 -20.37 -9.29
N ALA A 71 18.64 -20.46 -10.52
CA ALA A 71 17.57 -19.59 -10.99
C ALA A 71 16.31 -19.67 -10.10
N ALA A 72 15.94 -20.87 -9.63
CA ALA A 72 14.82 -21.04 -8.71
C ALA A 72 15.06 -20.34 -7.36
N SER A 73 16.26 -20.48 -6.79
CA SER A 73 16.66 -19.82 -5.54
C SER A 73 16.70 -18.30 -5.68
N LEU A 74 17.25 -17.78 -6.77
CA LEU A 74 17.31 -16.34 -7.07
C LEU A 74 15.90 -15.75 -7.23
N ARG A 75 15.00 -16.47 -7.91
CA ARG A 75 13.59 -16.08 -8.03
C ARG A 75 12.91 -15.97 -6.66
N LEU A 76 13.13 -16.94 -5.78
CA LEU A 76 12.58 -16.90 -4.42
C LEU A 76 13.16 -15.73 -3.62
N ALA A 77 14.49 -15.54 -3.66
CA ALA A 77 15.15 -14.42 -2.98
C ALA A 77 14.64 -13.04 -3.46
N LEU A 78 14.38 -12.88 -4.76
CA LEU A 78 13.79 -11.67 -5.32
C LEU A 78 12.36 -11.42 -4.84
N VAL A 79 11.54 -12.47 -4.77
CA VAL A 79 10.15 -12.35 -4.29
C VAL A 79 10.12 -12.08 -2.78
N ASP A 80 10.90 -12.81 -1.99
CA ASP A 80 10.97 -12.64 -0.55
C ASP A 80 11.57 -11.27 -0.17
N GLY A 81 12.61 -10.82 -0.88
CA GLY A 81 13.18 -9.49 -0.71
C GLY A 81 12.21 -8.37 -1.09
N LEU A 82 11.41 -8.57 -2.15
CA LEU A 82 10.35 -7.63 -2.54
C LEU A 82 9.31 -7.53 -1.42
N VAL A 83 8.79 -8.66 -0.95
CA VAL A 83 7.79 -8.70 0.14
C VAL A 83 8.34 -8.06 1.41
N ALA A 84 9.58 -8.36 1.79
CA ALA A 84 10.22 -7.77 2.96
C ALA A 84 10.39 -6.25 2.84
N GLY A 85 10.79 -5.75 1.67
CA GLY A 85 10.93 -4.31 1.43
C GLY A 85 9.60 -3.57 1.34
N LEU A 86 8.54 -4.24 0.89
CA LEU A 86 7.17 -3.71 0.90
C LEU A 86 6.57 -3.68 2.32
N ALA A 87 7.05 -4.54 3.21
CA ALA A 87 6.68 -4.58 4.63
C ALA A 87 7.60 -3.71 5.52
N ASP A 88 8.64 -3.08 4.96
CA ASP A 88 9.52 -2.16 5.69
C ASP A 88 8.67 -0.96 6.17
N PRO A 89 8.54 -0.74 7.50
CA PRO A 89 7.62 0.24 8.05
C PRO A 89 8.01 1.71 7.73
N GLY A 90 9.14 1.93 7.07
CA GLY A 90 9.68 3.26 6.83
C GLY A 90 10.91 3.54 7.68
N PRO A 91 11.53 4.73 7.52
CA PRO A 91 12.49 5.20 8.52
C PRO A 91 11.80 5.23 9.89
N GLU A 92 12.57 4.93 10.95
CA GLU A 92 12.06 5.17 12.29
C GLU A 92 11.60 6.62 12.43
N PRO A 93 10.48 6.87 13.13
CA PRO A 93 9.97 8.22 13.29
C PRO A 93 11.05 9.12 13.88
N ALA A 94 11.33 10.23 13.20
CA ALA A 94 12.42 11.13 13.59
C ALA A 94 12.14 11.86 14.91
N THR A 95 10.87 11.86 15.34
CA THR A 95 10.43 12.48 16.58
C THR A 95 9.36 11.64 17.28
N PRO A 96 9.22 11.75 18.62
CA PRO A 96 8.10 11.16 19.34
C PRO A 96 6.74 11.61 18.79
N ALA A 97 6.62 12.87 18.37
CA ALA A 97 5.40 13.42 17.78
C ALA A 97 5.01 12.69 16.48
N GLU A 98 5.97 12.41 15.60
CA GLU A 98 5.73 11.63 14.38
C GLU A 98 5.27 10.20 14.72
N SER A 99 5.89 9.57 15.72
CA SER A 99 5.50 8.23 16.17
C SER A 99 4.04 8.17 16.63
N VAL A 100 3.61 9.13 17.44
CA VAL A 100 2.21 9.22 17.92
C VAL A 100 1.25 9.44 16.75
N VAL A 101 1.59 10.28 15.76
CA VAL A 101 0.77 10.50 14.57
C VAL A 101 0.67 9.23 13.71
N ARG A 102 1.76 8.48 13.53
CA ARG A 102 1.73 7.19 12.82
C ARG A 102 0.89 6.16 13.56
N ARG A 103 0.93 6.13 14.90
CA ARG A 103 0.04 5.28 15.70
C ARG A 103 -1.43 5.66 15.52
N ALA A 104 -1.75 6.95 15.51
CA ALA A 104 -3.11 7.41 15.23
C ALA A 104 -3.59 7.04 13.81
N ALA A 105 -2.71 7.09 12.82
CA ALA A 105 -3.03 6.65 11.45
C ALA A 105 -3.34 5.15 11.39
N ARG A 106 -2.57 4.30 12.10
CA ARG A 106 -2.84 2.86 12.21
C ARG A 106 -4.20 2.59 12.87
N LEU A 107 -4.53 3.29 13.94
CA LEU A 107 -5.86 3.17 14.58
C LEU A 107 -6.99 3.47 13.59
N LEU A 108 -6.84 4.54 12.79
CA LEU A 108 -7.81 4.89 11.74
C LEU A 108 -7.93 3.82 10.65
N GLU A 109 -6.83 3.13 10.31
CA GLU A 109 -6.81 2.06 9.30
C GLU A 109 -7.50 0.79 9.81
N GLU A 110 -7.14 0.37 11.02
CA GLU A 110 -7.65 -0.85 11.66
C GLU A 110 -9.16 -0.76 11.90
N HIS A 111 -9.65 0.42 12.29
CA HIS A 111 -11.04 0.62 12.68
C HIS A 111 -11.80 1.48 11.65
N CYS A 112 -11.35 1.52 10.39
CA CYS A 112 -11.91 2.41 9.39
C CYS A 112 -13.42 2.20 9.12
N ALA A 113 -13.94 0.99 9.33
CA ALA A 113 -15.36 0.65 9.15
C ALA A 113 -16.26 1.20 10.28
N GLU A 114 -15.69 1.50 11.44
CA GLU A 114 -16.43 1.93 12.62
C GLU A 114 -16.80 3.42 12.54
N PRO A 115 -17.82 3.87 13.28
CA PRO A 115 -18.19 5.29 13.38
C PRO A 115 -17.18 6.10 14.22
N LEU A 116 -15.88 5.92 13.98
CA LEU A 116 -14.82 6.66 14.65
C LEU A 116 -14.67 8.07 14.09
N GLY A 117 -14.66 9.03 15.01
CA GLY A 117 -14.36 10.42 14.78
C GLY A 117 -12.92 10.78 15.10
N THR A 118 -12.51 11.98 14.67
CA THR A 118 -11.23 12.58 15.08
C THR A 118 -11.07 12.74 16.60
N PRO A 119 -12.13 13.03 17.39
CA PRO A 119 -12.03 13.07 18.86
C PRO A 119 -11.62 11.73 19.48
N ASP A 120 -12.24 10.62 19.06
CA ASP A 120 -11.99 9.29 19.62
C ASP A 120 -10.53 8.86 19.39
N VAL A 121 -10.02 9.14 18.18
CA VAL A 121 -8.61 8.85 17.85
C VAL A 121 -7.66 9.73 18.65
N ALA A 122 -7.99 11.00 18.84
CA ALA A 122 -7.16 11.92 19.61
C ALA A 122 -7.04 11.47 21.07
N GLU A 123 -8.17 11.05 21.67
CA GLU A 123 -8.22 10.47 23.01
C GLU A 123 -7.36 9.19 23.11
N ALA A 124 -7.52 8.27 22.16
CA ALA A 124 -6.79 7.00 22.13
C ALA A 124 -5.26 7.15 22.02
N VAL A 125 -4.78 8.29 21.51
CA VAL A 125 -3.34 8.60 21.42
C VAL A 125 -2.89 9.71 22.39
N HIS A 126 -3.75 10.10 23.34
CA HIS A 126 -3.49 11.11 24.35
C HIS A 126 -3.08 12.49 23.77
N LEU A 127 -3.70 12.88 22.66
CA LEU A 127 -3.54 14.21 22.05
C LEU A 127 -4.83 15.01 22.13
N SER A 128 -4.71 16.33 22.14
CA SER A 128 -5.85 17.17 21.79
C SER A 128 -6.19 17.01 20.30
N VAL A 129 -7.45 17.19 19.92
CA VAL A 129 -7.88 17.19 18.50
C VAL A 129 -7.05 18.16 17.66
N ARG A 130 -6.70 19.33 18.22
CA ARG A 130 -5.88 20.32 17.54
C ARG A 130 -4.45 19.81 17.29
N ALA A 131 -3.83 19.16 18.29
CA ALA A 131 -2.51 18.58 18.15
C ALA A 131 -2.50 17.43 17.15
N LEU A 132 -3.52 16.57 17.17
CA LEU A 132 -3.69 15.48 16.20
C LEU A 132 -3.79 16.02 14.78
N GLN A 133 -4.66 17.00 14.54
CA GLN A 133 -4.83 17.63 13.23
C GLN A 133 -3.55 18.32 12.73
N ALA A 134 -2.82 18.99 13.63
CA ALA A 134 -1.55 19.60 13.29
C ALA A 134 -0.50 18.54 12.92
N GLY A 135 -0.40 17.48 13.71
CA GLY A 135 0.52 16.36 13.45
C GLY A 135 0.24 15.67 12.12
N PHE A 136 -1.03 15.40 11.79
CA PHE A 136 -1.41 14.85 10.48
C PHE A 136 -1.01 15.77 9.33
N ARG A 137 -1.18 17.10 9.46
CA ARG A 137 -0.74 18.04 8.42
C ARG A 137 0.77 18.05 8.26
N THR A 138 1.51 18.09 9.37
CA THR A 138 2.97 18.16 9.38
C THR A 138 3.61 16.88 8.84
N HIS A 139 3.14 15.71 9.29
CA HIS A 139 3.81 14.44 9.02
C HIS A 139 3.16 13.61 7.90
N LEU A 140 1.87 13.80 7.62
CA LEU A 140 1.11 13.04 6.62
C LEU A 140 0.48 13.93 5.52
N GLY A 141 0.71 15.24 5.55
CA GLY A 141 0.26 16.19 4.53
C GLY A 141 -1.26 16.36 4.41
N CYS A 142 -2.05 15.83 5.36
CA CYS A 142 -3.52 15.85 5.28
C CYS A 142 -4.17 16.03 6.66
N THR A 143 -5.50 15.98 6.73
CA THR A 143 -6.23 15.96 8.02
C THR A 143 -6.62 14.52 8.39
N PRO A 144 -6.86 14.20 9.67
CA PRO A 144 -7.32 12.86 10.08
C PRO A 144 -8.59 12.43 9.34
N THR A 145 -9.54 13.34 9.12
CA THR A 145 -10.77 13.07 8.38
C THR A 145 -10.51 12.78 6.91
N ALA A 146 -9.62 13.53 6.26
CA ALA A 146 -9.25 13.27 4.88
C ALA A 146 -8.52 11.93 4.75
N TYR A 147 -7.65 11.60 5.71
CA TYR A 147 -6.97 10.31 5.80
C TYR A 147 -7.98 9.16 5.90
N LEU A 148 -8.91 9.22 6.85
CA LEU A 148 -9.94 8.21 7.05
C LEU A 148 -10.83 8.04 5.81
N ARG A 149 -11.26 9.14 5.18
CA ARG A 149 -12.04 9.10 3.94
C ARG A 149 -11.28 8.37 2.83
N ARG A 150 -9.98 8.64 2.68
CA ARG A 150 -9.13 7.97 1.69
C ARG A 150 -9.04 6.47 1.95
N VAL A 151 -8.76 6.06 3.20
CA VAL A 151 -8.73 4.65 3.61
C VAL A 151 -10.05 3.96 3.28
N ARG A 152 -11.19 4.57 3.62
CA ARG A 152 -12.52 4.01 3.32
C ARG A 152 -12.76 3.82 1.82
N LEU A 153 -12.37 4.80 0.99
CA LEU A 153 -12.51 4.70 -0.47
C LEU A 153 -11.66 3.57 -1.08
N GLU A 154 -10.47 3.35 -0.54
CA GLU A 154 -9.60 2.24 -0.97
C GLU A 154 -10.19 0.90 -0.58
N ARG A 155 -10.70 0.75 0.66
CA ARG A 155 -11.41 -0.47 1.08
C ARG A 155 -12.65 -0.76 0.23
N VAL A 156 -13.40 0.28 -0.13
CA VAL A 156 -14.51 0.16 -1.10
C VAL A 156 -13.98 -0.37 -2.44
N ARG A 157 -12.89 0.18 -2.96
CA ARG A 157 -12.29 -0.29 -4.22
C ARG A 157 -11.84 -1.75 -4.14
N GLU A 158 -11.18 -2.14 -3.06
CA GLU A 158 -10.75 -3.52 -2.82
C GLU A 158 -11.96 -4.46 -2.86
N SER A 159 -12.99 -4.18 -2.06
CA SER A 159 -14.19 -5.04 -2.00
C SER A 159 -14.98 -5.12 -3.31
N LEU A 160 -14.96 -4.06 -4.11
CA LEU A 160 -15.56 -4.09 -5.45
C LEU A 160 -14.70 -4.88 -6.43
N SER A 161 -13.38 -4.81 -6.32
CA SER A 161 -12.44 -5.45 -7.25
C SER A 161 -12.29 -6.95 -7.01
N ASP A 162 -12.40 -7.40 -5.76
CA ASP A 162 -12.29 -8.82 -5.38
C ASP A 162 -13.64 -9.56 -5.36
N GLY A 163 -14.74 -8.86 -5.63
CA GLY A 163 -16.09 -9.42 -5.67
C GLY A 163 -16.72 -9.68 -4.30
N SER A 164 -16.08 -9.24 -3.20
CA SER A 164 -16.60 -9.43 -1.84
C SER A 164 -17.79 -8.52 -1.50
N ALA A 165 -18.05 -7.49 -2.30
CA ALA A 165 -19.23 -6.63 -2.20
C ALA A 165 -20.19 -6.84 -3.38
N ALA A 166 -21.48 -7.02 -3.08
CA ALA A 166 -22.49 -7.30 -4.11
C ALA A 166 -22.88 -6.05 -4.93
N SER A 167 -22.73 -4.86 -4.34
CA SER A 167 -23.05 -3.58 -4.96
C SER A 167 -22.15 -2.46 -4.43
N VAL A 168 -22.15 -1.32 -5.12
CA VAL A 168 -21.46 -0.09 -4.67
C VAL A 168 -22.00 0.35 -3.30
N THR A 169 -23.31 0.25 -3.08
CA THR A 169 -23.96 0.61 -1.81
C THR A 169 -23.52 -0.31 -0.68
N ASP A 170 -23.49 -1.63 -0.92
CA ASP A 170 -23.01 -2.61 0.05
C ASP A 170 -21.56 -2.33 0.47
N ALA A 171 -20.66 -2.12 -0.50
CA ALA A 171 -19.27 -1.76 -0.20
C ALA A 171 -19.17 -0.46 0.63
N ALA A 172 -19.92 0.56 0.26
CA ALA A 172 -19.87 1.86 0.92
C ALA A 172 -20.39 1.81 2.36
N LEU A 173 -21.49 1.09 2.61
CA LEU A 173 -22.05 0.89 3.94
C LEU A 173 -21.11 0.07 4.81
N ARG A 174 -20.55 -1.02 4.27
CA ARG A 174 -19.58 -1.89 4.97
C ARG A 174 -18.39 -1.13 5.51
N TRP A 175 -17.88 -0.16 4.74
CA TRP A 175 -16.70 0.62 5.10
C TRP A 175 -17.03 2.00 5.67
N GLY A 176 -18.27 2.23 6.12
CA GLY A 176 -18.65 3.44 6.85
C GLY A 176 -18.56 4.73 6.03
N VAL A 177 -18.80 4.69 4.71
CA VAL A 177 -18.85 5.91 3.89
C VAL A 177 -20.14 6.69 4.23
N PRO A 178 -20.03 7.90 4.78
CA PRO A 178 -21.20 8.59 5.36
C PRO A 178 -22.18 9.14 4.31
N HIS A 179 -21.70 9.45 3.10
CA HIS A 179 -22.50 10.14 2.09
C HIS A 179 -22.43 9.42 0.74
N LEU A 180 -23.34 8.48 0.53
CA LEU A 180 -23.45 7.71 -0.73
C LEU A 180 -23.58 8.62 -1.97
N GLY A 181 -24.27 9.75 -1.85
CA GLY A 181 -24.42 10.71 -2.95
C GLY A 181 -23.11 11.38 -3.38
N ARG A 182 -22.13 11.51 -2.48
CA ARG A 182 -20.81 12.08 -2.79
C ARG A 182 -19.77 11.03 -3.16
N LEU A 183 -20.00 9.76 -2.77
CA LEU A 183 -19.08 8.65 -3.00
C LEU A 183 -18.59 8.59 -4.45
N ALA A 184 -19.48 8.65 -5.45
CA ALA A 184 -19.08 8.51 -6.85
C ALA A 184 -18.14 9.62 -7.32
N GLY A 185 -18.37 10.86 -6.86
CA GLY A 185 -17.49 12.00 -7.16
C GLY A 185 -16.14 11.88 -6.45
N ASP A 186 -16.18 11.56 -5.16
CA ASP A 186 -15.00 11.37 -4.31
C ASP A 186 -14.10 10.25 -4.82
N TYR A 187 -14.72 9.13 -5.19
CA TYR A 187 -14.05 7.96 -5.74
C TYR A 187 -13.43 8.27 -7.10
N ARG A 188 -14.14 8.99 -7.98
CA ARG A 188 -13.59 9.40 -9.28
C ARG A 188 -12.42 10.38 -9.12
N ALA A 189 -12.51 11.31 -8.17
CA ALA A 189 -11.41 12.21 -7.86
C ALA A 189 -10.17 11.46 -7.35
N ALA A 190 -10.36 10.39 -6.58
CA ALA A 190 -9.27 9.58 -6.04
C ALA A 190 -8.64 8.59 -7.06
N PHE A 191 -9.46 7.96 -7.92
CA PHE A 191 -9.04 6.81 -8.73
C PHE A 191 -9.19 7.00 -10.24
N GLY A 192 -9.78 8.10 -10.71
CA GLY A 192 -10.00 8.36 -12.13
C GLY A 192 -11.11 7.53 -12.80
N GLU A 193 -11.78 6.64 -12.06
CA GLU A 193 -12.90 5.81 -12.53
C GLU A 193 -14.08 5.89 -11.56
N SER A 194 -15.29 5.43 -11.93
CA SER A 194 -16.42 5.37 -10.99
C SER A 194 -16.47 4.04 -10.23
N PRO A 195 -17.08 3.97 -9.03
CA PRO A 195 -17.24 2.70 -8.31
C PRO A 195 -17.96 1.62 -9.14
N SER A 196 -18.93 2.03 -9.96
CA SER A 196 -19.67 1.15 -10.86
C SER A 196 -18.79 0.59 -11.98
N ASP A 197 -17.78 1.33 -12.45
CA ASP A 197 -16.82 0.83 -13.43
C ASP A 197 -15.93 -0.25 -12.82
N THR A 198 -15.45 -0.03 -11.60
CA THR A 198 -14.69 -1.02 -10.83
C THR A 198 -15.49 -2.31 -10.65
N LEU A 199 -16.75 -2.19 -10.21
CA LEU A 199 -17.64 -3.35 -9.99
C LEU A 199 -17.97 -4.09 -11.29
N ARG A 200 -18.07 -3.39 -12.42
CA ARG A 200 -18.32 -4.03 -13.72
C ARG A 200 -17.11 -4.82 -14.21
N ARG A 201 -15.89 -4.39 -13.86
CA ARG A 201 -14.64 -5.06 -14.28
C ARG A 201 -14.37 -6.36 -13.51
N SER A 202 -14.89 -6.48 -12.29
CA SER A 202 -14.70 -7.67 -11.44
C SER A 202 -15.76 -8.75 -11.63
N ARG A 203 -16.83 -8.45 -12.37
CA ARG A 203 -17.92 -9.39 -12.70
C ARG A 203 -17.66 -10.15 -14.00
#